data_AF-A0A150UPS2-F1
#
_entry.id   AF-A0A150UPS2-F1
#
_cell.length_a   1.000
_cell.length_b   1.000
_cell.length_c   1.000
_cell.angle_alpha   90.00
_cell.angle_beta   90.00
_cell.angle_gamma   90.00
#
_symmetry.space_group_name_H-M   'P 1'
#
loop_
_entity.id
_entity.type
_entity.pdbx_description
1 polymer ?
#
loop_
_entity_poly.entity_id
_entity_poly.type
_entity_poly.pdbx_seq_one_letter_code
_entity_poly.pdbx_strand_id
1 'polypeptide(L)'
;MNSRKTYCEDGFYDVDVFERVVLTNEMNTNLLEYRTNNKRDKVRRRQRLLLQIFLIFNFLLLFVNLLLLNLRPHPIRGLYGSFKDGFDTDLEIVRSEIELQQVTFTGGIHYDETGHVYIEETAGPRFVGLPEPAIDEAWESLLRGQIINLPSEEAGDVLDRTYLNPSFGLFETGLDAFHQLHCINRIRMALDEEYYGIQDLSPHGRRVHVGMRPQYLFRAFFE
;
A
#
# COMPACT_ATOMS: atom_id res chain seq x y z
N MET A 1 25.07 96.22 -26.63
CA MET A 1 23.69 96.56 -26.20
C MET A 1 22.98 95.25 -25.89
N ASN A 2 22.48 94.90 -24.71
CA ASN A 2 22.31 95.61 -23.45
C ASN A 2 22.27 94.49 -22.38
N SER A 3 23.35 94.30 -21.61
CA SER A 3 23.43 93.29 -20.54
C SER A 3 22.73 93.84 -19.32
N ARG A 4 21.59 93.25 -18.94
CA ARG A 4 20.85 93.60 -17.72
C ARG A 4 21.57 92.96 -16.53
N LYS A 5 22.37 93.75 -15.82
CA LYS A 5 22.96 93.42 -14.52
C LYS A 5 22.15 94.10 -13.42
N THR A 6 21.48 93.33 -12.58
CA THR A 6 20.89 93.78 -11.30
C THR A 6 21.85 93.42 -10.17
N TYR A 7 22.15 94.40 -9.32
CA TYR A 7 23.09 94.34 -8.21
C TYR A 7 22.47 93.66 -6.97
N CYS A 8 23.13 92.62 -6.46
CA CYS A 8 23.12 92.22 -5.04
C CYS A 8 24.58 92.01 -4.62
N GLU A 9 24.92 92.45 -3.41
CA GLU A 9 26.21 92.25 -2.76
C GLU A 9 26.45 90.75 -2.50
N ASP A 10 27.71 90.34 -2.60
CA ASP A 10 28.26 88.97 -2.50
C ASP A 10 28.13 88.07 -3.75
N GLY A 11 29.23 87.99 -4.53
CA GLY A 11 29.50 86.91 -5.48
C GLY A 11 28.88 87.06 -6.88
N PHE A 12 29.71 87.39 -7.87
CA PHE A 12 29.31 87.46 -9.28
C PHE A 12 29.20 86.04 -9.87
N TYR A 13 28.00 85.48 -9.97
CA TYR A 13 27.76 84.21 -10.67
C TYR A 13 27.11 84.47 -12.03
N ASP A 14 27.72 83.96 -13.09
CA ASP A 14 27.19 84.02 -14.45
C ASP A 14 25.97 83.09 -14.56
N VAL A 15 24.78 83.66 -14.80
CA VAL A 15 23.49 82.94 -14.82
C VAL A 15 23.51 81.80 -15.85
N ASP A 16 24.17 82.02 -17.00
CA ASP A 16 24.33 81.00 -18.05
C ASP A 16 25.23 79.82 -17.63
N VAL A 17 26.12 80.04 -16.66
CA VAL A 17 26.96 78.98 -16.10
C VAL A 17 26.18 78.20 -15.06
N PHE A 18 25.40 78.88 -14.21
CA PHE A 18 24.55 78.23 -13.21
C PHE A 18 23.49 77.31 -13.86
N GLU A 19 22.80 77.80 -14.90
CA GLU A 19 21.78 77.02 -15.61
C GLU A 19 22.39 75.79 -16.31
N ARG A 20 23.59 75.92 -16.90
CA ARG A 20 24.33 74.77 -17.45
C ARG A 20 24.75 73.75 -16.40
N VAL A 21 25.16 74.19 -15.21
CA VAL A 21 25.51 73.29 -14.10
C VAL A 21 24.27 72.55 -13.58
N VAL A 22 23.12 73.21 -13.48
CA VAL A 22 21.86 72.57 -13.07
C VAL A 22 21.41 71.55 -14.11
N LEU A 23 21.36 71.91 -15.39
CA LEU A 23 20.96 71.01 -16.47
C LEU A 23 21.89 69.79 -16.60
N THR A 24 23.21 69.99 -16.46
CA THR A 24 24.16 68.87 -16.50
C THR A 24 24.00 67.95 -15.29
N ASN A 25 23.73 68.49 -14.10
CA ASN A 25 23.44 67.68 -12.92
C ASN A 25 22.14 66.89 -13.08
N GLU A 26 21.07 67.50 -13.59
CA GLU A 26 19.80 66.81 -13.89
C GLU A 26 19.96 65.73 -14.97
N MET A 27 20.74 65.98 -16.02
CA MET A 27 21.05 64.97 -17.02
C MET A 27 21.85 63.80 -16.41
N ASN A 28 22.81 64.08 -15.54
CA ASN A 28 23.61 63.06 -14.87
C ASN A 28 22.78 62.23 -13.89
N THR A 29 21.87 62.84 -13.12
CA THR A 29 20.96 62.10 -12.22
C THR A 29 20.01 61.20 -13.01
N ASN A 30 19.42 61.70 -14.10
CA ASN A 30 18.56 60.91 -14.99
C ASN A 30 19.31 59.72 -15.63
N LEU A 31 20.57 59.91 -16.04
CA LEU A 31 21.41 58.84 -16.58
C LEU A 31 21.78 57.78 -15.53
N LEU A 32 22.06 58.21 -14.29
CA LEU A 32 22.32 57.29 -13.17
C LEU A 32 21.06 56.52 -12.79
N GLU A 33 19.90 57.17 -12.76
CA GLU A 33 18.62 56.52 -12.50
C GLU A 33 18.28 55.52 -13.61
N TYR A 34 18.44 55.89 -14.88
CA TYR A 34 18.27 54.97 -16.01
C TYR A 34 19.21 53.76 -15.92
N ARG A 35 20.48 53.99 -15.56
CA ARG A 35 21.48 52.91 -15.42
C ARG A 35 21.17 51.97 -14.25
N THR A 36 20.69 52.51 -13.12
CA THR A 36 20.29 51.70 -11.96
C THR A 36 19.00 50.93 -12.23
N ASN A 37 18.02 51.53 -12.90
CA ASN A 37 16.79 50.87 -13.35
C ASN A 37 17.09 49.73 -14.33
N ASN A 38 17.90 49.98 -15.35
CA ASN A 38 18.31 48.95 -16.32
C ASN A 38 19.09 47.79 -15.66
N LYS A 39 19.97 48.09 -14.70
CA LYS A 39 20.63 47.05 -13.89
C LYS A 39 19.62 46.24 -13.06
N ARG A 40 18.68 46.89 -12.37
CA ARG A 40 17.62 46.22 -11.60
C ARG A 40 16.74 45.34 -12.47
N ASP A 41 16.36 45.82 -13.66
CA ASP A 41 15.52 45.07 -14.60
C ASP A 41 16.25 43.85 -15.17
N LYS A 42 17.55 43.98 -15.49
CA LYS A 42 18.39 42.86 -15.91
C LYS A 42 18.50 41.79 -14.81
N VAL A 43 18.68 42.20 -13.55
CA VAL A 43 18.72 41.28 -12.40
C VAL A 43 17.38 40.57 -12.22
N ARG A 44 16.26 41.31 -12.25
CA ARG A 44 14.90 40.73 -12.14
C ARG A 44 14.56 39.78 -13.30
N ARG A 45 14.99 40.09 -14.53
CA ARG A 45 14.84 39.19 -15.69
C ARG A 45 15.66 37.91 -15.49
N ARG A 46 16.91 38.02 -15.06
CA ARG A 46 17.77 36.85 -14.75
C ARG A 46 17.17 35.99 -13.64
N GLN A 47 16.66 36.60 -12.57
CA GLN A 47 16.00 35.88 -11.47
C GLN A 47 14.74 35.14 -11.95
N ARG A 48 13.89 35.79 -12.76
CA ARG A 48 12.70 35.13 -13.34
C ARG A 48 13.08 33.95 -14.24
N LEU A 49 14.11 34.10 -15.08
CA LEU A 49 14.60 33.00 -15.91
C LEU A 49 15.14 31.84 -15.07
N LEU A 50 15.91 32.12 -14.01
CA LEU A 50 16.41 31.10 -13.10
C LEU A 50 15.28 30.37 -12.36
N LEU A 51 14.24 31.10 -11.91
CA LEU A 51 13.05 30.52 -11.29
C LEU A 51 12.28 29.65 -12.28
N GLN A 52 12.11 30.09 -13.54
CA GLN A 52 11.45 29.30 -14.58
C GLN A 52 12.22 28.02 -14.88
N ILE A 53 13.55 28.09 -15.01
CA ILE A 53 14.40 26.91 -15.23
C ILE A 53 14.30 25.96 -14.04
N PHE A 54 14.35 26.48 -12.81
CA PHE A 54 14.21 25.66 -11.60
C PHE A 54 12.84 24.95 -11.56
N LEU A 55 11.75 25.67 -11.84
CA LEU A 55 10.41 25.08 -11.88
C LEU A 55 10.31 23.99 -12.96
N ILE A 56 10.77 24.27 -14.18
CA ILE A 56 10.75 23.30 -15.29
C ILE A 56 11.57 22.05 -14.92
N PHE A 57 12.75 22.22 -14.32
CA PHE A 57 13.57 21.10 -13.88
C PHE A 57 12.86 20.24 -12.82
N ASN A 58 12.22 20.86 -11.83
CA ASN A 58 11.47 20.12 -10.81
C ASN A 58 10.24 19.42 -11.39
N PHE A 59 9.52 20.06 -12.32
CA PHE A 59 8.40 19.43 -13.02
C PHE A 59 8.85 18.26 -13.88
N LEU A 60 9.98 18.38 -14.58
CA LEU A 60 10.57 17.29 -15.36
C LEU A 60 11.03 16.16 -14.44
N LEU A 61 11.67 16.48 -13.32
CA LEU A 61 12.09 15.50 -12.32
C LEU A 61 10.89 14.77 -11.73
N LEU A 62 9.81 15.49 -11.39
CA LEU A 62 8.57 14.89 -10.91
C LEU A 62 7.93 14.01 -11.99
N PHE A 63 7.84 14.48 -13.23
CA PHE A 63 7.30 13.71 -14.35
C PHE A 63 8.10 12.44 -14.59
N VAL A 64 9.43 12.51 -14.59
CA VAL A 64 10.31 11.34 -14.70
C VAL A 64 10.12 10.40 -13.52
N ASN A 65 10.00 10.89 -12.29
CA ASN A 65 9.72 10.04 -11.13
C ASN A 65 8.34 9.37 -11.23
N LEU A 66 7.30 10.09 -11.65
CA LEU A 66 5.96 9.51 -11.87
C LEU A 66 5.98 8.49 -13.00
N LEU A 67 6.68 8.78 -14.10
CA LEU A 67 6.86 7.84 -15.21
C LEU A 67 7.62 6.60 -14.73
N LEU A 68 8.70 6.76 -13.97
CA LEU A 68 9.43 5.65 -13.38
C LEU A 68 8.59 4.90 -12.33
N LEU A 69 7.65 5.52 -11.64
CA LEU A 69 6.71 4.82 -10.74
C LEU A 69 5.66 4.01 -11.51
N ASN A 70 5.24 4.48 -12.69
CA ASN A 70 4.30 3.77 -13.58
C ASN A 70 4.99 2.72 -14.46
N LEU A 71 6.28 2.93 -14.78
CA LEU A 71 7.13 1.98 -15.52
C LEU A 71 7.88 1.04 -14.60
N ARG A 72 7.99 1.34 -13.30
CA ARG A 72 8.43 0.38 -12.30
C ARG A 72 7.48 -0.80 -12.46
N PRO A 73 7.97 -2.00 -12.80
CA PRO A 73 7.14 -3.17 -12.65
C PRO A 73 6.65 -3.12 -11.21
N HIS A 74 5.33 -3.03 -11.01
CA HIS A 74 4.75 -3.20 -9.68
C HIS A 74 5.47 -4.38 -9.06
N PRO A 75 6.03 -4.21 -7.84
CA PRO A 75 6.95 -5.19 -7.27
C PRO A 75 6.34 -6.57 -7.45
N ILE A 76 7.01 -7.39 -8.26
CA ILE A 76 7.00 -8.84 -8.08
C ILE A 76 5.56 -9.43 -8.14
N ARG A 77 4.65 -8.92 -8.98
CA ARG A 77 3.31 -9.54 -9.18
C ARG A 77 3.32 -10.86 -9.98
N GLY A 78 4.47 -11.53 -10.04
CA GLY A 78 4.62 -12.80 -10.78
C GLY A 78 5.94 -13.53 -10.54
N LEU A 79 6.75 -13.18 -9.53
CA LEU A 79 7.95 -13.97 -9.23
C LEU A 79 7.59 -15.28 -8.50
N TYR A 80 6.44 -15.31 -7.83
CA TYR A 80 5.94 -16.46 -7.08
C TYR A 80 4.54 -16.91 -7.55
N GLY A 81 4.03 -16.33 -8.64
CA GLY A 81 2.69 -16.60 -9.19
C GLY A 81 1.60 -15.57 -8.84
N SER A 82 0.34 -15.92 -9.13
CA SER A 82 -0.85 -15.07 -8.97
C SER A 82 -2.07 -15.90 -8.55
N PHE A 83 -3.08 -15.28 -7.92
CA PHE A 83 -4.33 -15.98 -7.60
C PHE A 83 -5.06 -16.53 -8.82
N LYS A 84 -4.79 -16.00 -10.01
CA LYS A 84 -5.43 -16.44 -11.26
C LYS A 84 -4.70 -17.63 -11.88
N ASP A 85 -3.37 -17.62 -11.81
CA ASP A 85 -2.52 -18.54 -12.57
C ASP A 85 -1.84 -19.58 -11.65
N GLY A 86 -2.09 -19.50 -10.34
CA GLY A 86 -1.45 -20.30 -9.30
C GLY A 86 -0.14 -19.69 -8.79
N PHE A 87 0.28 -20.15 -7.61
CA PHE A 87 1.57 -19.87 -6.98
C PHE A 87 2.55 -21.02 -7.18
N ASP A 88 3.85 -20.74 -7.01
CA ASP A 88 4.90 -21.76 -7.14
C ASP A 88 4.77 -22.91 -6.11
N THR A 89 4.06 -22.66 -5.01
CA THR A 89 3.75 -23.66 -3.97
C THR A 89 2.52 -24.50 -4.28
N ASP A 90 1.73 -24.15 -5.30
CA ASP A 90 0.58 -24.94 -5.72
C ASP A 90 1.02 -26.15 -6.53
N LEU A 91 0.29 -27.26 -6.38
CA LEU A 91 0.51 -28.50 -7.15
C LEU A 91 0.41 -28.19 -8.65
N GLU A 92 1.46 -28.50 -9.41
CA GLU A 92 1.56 -28.12 -10.83
C GLU A 92 0.40 -28.71 -11.64
N ILE A 93 0.02 -29.96 -11.34
CA ILE A 93 -1.01 -30.72 -12.06
C ILE A 93 -2.42 -30.12 -11.99
N VAL A 94 -2.73 -29.30 -10.97
CA VAL A 94 -4.08 -28.71 -10.79
C VAL A 94 -4.12 -27.21 -11.08
N ARG A 95 -3.01 -26.59 -11.52
CA ARG A 95 -2.99 -25.15 -11.80
C ARG A 95 -3.97 -24.74 -12.91
N SER A 96 -4.21 -25.62 -13.89
CA SER A 96 -5.21 -25.38 -14.94
C SER A 96 -6.64 -25.29 -14.43
N GLU A 97 -6.91 -25.82 -13.23
CA GLU A 97 -8.24 -25.85 -12.62
C GLU A 97 -8.50 -24.64 -11.71
N ILE A 98 -7.53 -23.74 -11.55
CA ILE A 98 -7.67 -22.55 -10.71
C ILE A 98 -8.63 -21.55 -11.37
N GLU A 99 -9.70 -21.20 -10.66
CA GLU A 99 -10.69 -20.20 -11.10
C GLU A 99 -10.89 -19.12 -10.02
N LEU A 100 -10.97 -17.86 -10.47
CA LEU A 100 -11.31 -16.75 -9.60
C LEU A 100 -12.82 -16.57 -9.51
N GLN A 101 -13.33 -16.61 -8.28
CA GLN A 101 -14.73 -16.28 -8.00
C GLN A 101 -14.83 -14.98 -7.22
N GLN A 102 -15.69 -14.08 -7.69
CA GLN A 102 -16.03 -12.87 -6.96
C GLN A 102 -17.21 -13.17 -6.03
N VAL A 103 -16.94 -13.18 -4.73
CA VAL A 103 -17.96 -13.43 -3.69
C VAL A 103 -18.07 -12.22 -2.77
N THR A 104 -19.29 -11.95 -2.28
CA THR A 104 -19.50 -10.99 -1.20
C THR A 104 -19.45 -11.74 0.11
N PHE A 105 -18.45 -11.42 0.94
CA PHE A 105 -18.37 -11.99 2.27
C PHE A 105 -19.39 -11.34 3.19
N THR A 106 -20.16 -12.18 3.86
CA THR A 106 -21.18 -11.79 4.83
C THR A 106 -20.85 -12.45 6.17
N GLY A 107 -21.07 -11.77 7.30
CA GLY A 107 -20.65 -12.27 8.62
C GLY A 107 -19.85 -11.26 9.45
N GLY A 108 -20.14 -9.96 9.28
CA GLY A 108 -19.59 -8.92 10.13
C GLY A 108 -20.06 -9.08 11.59
N ILE A 109 -19.31 -8.47 12.51
CA ILE A 109 -19.74 -8.31 13.89
C ILE A 109 -20.53 -7.00 13.98
N HIS A 110 -21.77 -7.09 14.46
CA HIS A 110 -22.68 -5.96 14.61
C HIS A 110 -23.04 -5.75 16.08
N TYR A 111 -23.50 -4.54 16.40
CA TYR A 111 -23.97 -4.16 17.73
C TYR A 111 -25.43 -3.73 17.62
N ASP A 112 -26.27 -4.22 18.53
CA ASP A 112 -27.65 -3.74 18.65
C ASP A 112 -27.71 -2.38 19.38
N GLU A 113 -28.89 -1.77 19.47
CA GLU A 113 -29.10 -0.48 20.14
C GLU A 113 -28.73 -0.51 21.64
N THR A 114 -28.64 -1.70 22.23
CA THR A 114 -28.27 -1.93 23.64
C THR A 114 -26.78 -2.26 23.82
N GLY A 115 -26.03 -2.38 22.73
CA GLY A 115 -24.60 -2.70 22.72
C GLY A 115 -24.28 -4.20 22.76
N HIS A 116 -25.26 -5.09 22.58
CA HIS A 116 -24.97 -6.52 22.45
C HIS A 116 -24.41 -6.84 21.07
N VAL A 117 -23.42 -7.73 21.07
CA VAL A 117 -22.76 -8.22 19.87
C VAL A 117 -23.63 -9.30 19.22
N TYR A 118 -23.91 -9.16 17.93
CA TYR A 118 -24.53 -10.20 17.12
C TYR A 118 -23.84 -10.30 15.76
N ILE A 119 -24.03 -11.45 15.10
CA ILE A 119 -23.61 -11.66 13.72
C ILE A 119 -24.88 -11.64 12.89
N GLU A 120 -24.92 -10.82 11.85
CA GLU A 120 -26.07 -10.74 10.96
C GLU A 120 -26.34 -12.12 10.34
N GLU A 121 -27.60 -12.54 10.35
CA GLU A 121 -27.97 -13.81 9.74
C GLU A 121 -27.92 -13.64 8.22
N THR A 122 -27.12 -14.48 7.57
CA THR A 122 -26.82 -14.35 6.14
C THR A 122 -27.32 -15.58 5.42
N ALA A 123 -27.63 -15.42 4.13
CA ALA A 123 -28.04 -16.56 3.32
C ALA A 123 -26.88 -17.54 3.18
N GLY A 124 -26.95 -18.69 3.85
CA GLY A 124 -25.91 -19.72 3.78
C GLY A 124 -25.79 -20.55 5.07
N PRO A 125 -24.84 -21.50 5.10
CA PRO A 125 -24.55 -22.29 6.28
C PRO A 125 -23.98 -21.42 7.41
N ARG A 126 -24.42 -21.69 8.64
CA ARG A 126 -23.92 -21.02 9.85
C ARG A 126 -22.73 -21.81 10.41
N PHE A 127 -21.62 -21.12 10.69
CA PHE A 127 -20.39 -21.73 11.20
C PHE A 127 -20.09 -21.38 12.67
N VAL A 128 -20.89 -20.52 13.29
CA VAL A 128 -20.65 -19.95 14.63
C VAL A 128 -21.96 -19.87 15.44
N GLY A 129 -21.82 -19.85 16.76
CA GLY A 129 -22.94 -19.81 17.71
C GLY A 129 -22.83 -20.94 18.73
N LEU A 130 -23.92 -21.16 19.47
CA LEU A 130 -24.01 -22.30 20.39
C LEU A 130 -23.89 -23.63 19.63
N PRO A 131 -23.33 -24.67 20.26
CA PRO A 131 -23.13 -25.95 19.62
C PRO A 131 -24.47 -26.57 19.18
N GLU A 132 -24.58 -26.87 17.89
CA GLU A 132 -25.77 -27.44 17.26
C GLU A 132 -25.38 -28.33 16.07
N PRO A 133 -26.11 -29.42 15.78
CA PRO A 133 -25.79 -30.33 14.68
C PRO A 133 -25.67 -29.66 13.31
N ALA A 134 -26.47 -28.62 13.04
CA ALA A 134 -26.43 -27.90 11.76
C ALA A 134 -25.11 -27.13 11.55
N ILE A 135 -24.50 -26.62 12.64
CA ILE A 135 -23.17 -25.99 12.56
C ILE A 135 -22.11 -27.05 12.30
N ASP A 136 -22.23 -28.22 12.92
CA ASP A 136 -21.28 -29.32 12.71
C ASP A 136 -21.32 -29.82 11.26
N GLU A 137 -22.51 -30.01 10.70
CA GLU A 137 -22.69 -30.38 9.29
C GLU A 137 -22.13 -29.33 8.33
N ALA A 138 -22.32 -28.04 8.64
CA ALA A 138 -21.73 -26.95 7.88
C ALA A 138 -20.19 -27.05 7.84
N TRP A 139 -19.56 -27.24 9.02
CA TRP A 139 -18.10 -27.42 9.12
C TRP A 139 -17.61 -28.68 8.41
N GLU A 140 -18.31 -29.81 8.55
CA GLU A 140 -17.97 -31.06 7.86
C GLU A 140 -18.06 -30.91 6.34
N SER A 141 -19.08 -30.21 5.85
CA SER A 141 -19.22 -29.90 4.43
C SER A 141 -18.11 -28.98 3.94
N LEU A 142 -17.77 -27.94 4.71
CA LEU A 142 -16.70 -26.99 4.36
C LEU A 142 -15.33 -27.65 4.34
N LEU A 143 -15.04 -28.56 5.27
CA LEU A 143 -13.75 -29.25 5.39
C LEU A 143 -13.66 -30.53 4.55
N ARG A 144 -14.67 -30.82 3.73
CA ARG A 144 -14.67 -31.98 2.84
C ARG A 144 -13.51 -31.87 1.84
N GLY A 145 -12.71 -32.92 1.75
CA GLY A 145 -11.56 -32.94 0.84
C GLY A 145 -10.32 -32.20 1.35
N GLN A 146 -10.29 -31.81 2.64
CA GLN A 146 -9.11 -31.16 3.24
C GLN A 146 -7.82 -31.98 3.16
N ILE A 147 -7.94 -33.32 3.10
CA ILE A 147 -6.83 -34.25 2.87
C ILE A 147 -6.92 -34.74 1.43
N ILE A 148 -5.88 -34.46 0.67
CA ILE A 148 -5.67 -34.92 -0.70
C ILE A 148 -4.67 -36.07 -0.64
N ASN A 149 -5.07 -37.25 -1.13
CA ASN A 149 -4.21 -38.42 -1.20
C ASN A 149 -3.67 -38.56 -2.61
N LEU A 150 -2.35 -38.44 -2.76
CA LEU A 150 -1.67 -38.50 -4.05
C LEU A 150 -0.96 -39.85 -4.23
N PRO A 151 -1.11 -40.53 -5.39
CA PRO A 151 -0.24 -41.64 -5.76
C PRO A 151 1.19 -41.14 -5.96
N SER A 152 2.17 -42.06 -5.93
CA SER A 152 3.59 -41.66 -6.04
C SER A 152 3.93 -40.95 -7.35
N GLU A 153 3.20 -41.21 -8.44
CA GLU A 153 3.41 -40.54 -9.73
C GLU A 153 2.99 -39.06 -9.72
N GLU A 154 2.06 -38.67 -8.85
CA GLU A 154 1.51 -37.30 -8.76
C GLU A 154 2.10 -36.51 -7.58
N ALA A 155 2.77 -37.19 -6.65
CA ALA A 155 3.31 -36.59 -5.44
C ALA A 155 4.63 -35.82 -5.64
N GLY A 156 5.14 -35.72 -6.88
CA GLY A 156 6.47 -35.16 -7.19
C GLY A 156 6.77 -33.82 -6.52
N ASP A 157 5.77 -32.92 -6.46
CA ASP A 157 5.88 -31.58 -5.89
C ASP A 157 5.94 -31.56 -4.35
N VAL A 158 5.57 -32.66 -3.69
CA VAL A 158 5.36 -32.71 -2.23
C VAL A 158 6.19 -33.77 -1.52
N LEU A 159 6.92 -34.65 -2.23
CA LEU A 159 7.63 -35.81 -1.66
C LEU A 159 8.52 -35.48 -0.45
N ASP A 160 9.17 -34.31 -0.42
CA ASP A 160 10.07 -33.87 0.65
C ASP A 160 9.34 -33.16 1.82
N ARG A 161 8.05 -32.88 1.68
CA ARG A 161 7.24 -32.02 2.56
C ARG A 161 5.97 -32.67 3.07
N THR A 162 5.66 -33.86 2.60
CA THR A 162 4.44 -34.61 2.93
C THR A 162 4.76 -35.87 3.72
N TYR A 163 3.71 -36.52 4.22
CA TYR A 163 3.78 -37.81 4.88
C TYR A 163 3.24 -38.91 3.95
N LEU A 164 3.96 -40.03 3.86
CA LEU A 164 3.46 -41.24 3.22
C LEU A 164 2.60 -42.01 4.20
N ASN A 165 1.30 -42.15 3.92
CA ASN A 165 0.42 -42.99 4.71
C ASN A 165 0.73 -44.48 4.44
N PRO A 166 1.25 -45.23 5.42
CA PRO A 166 1.67 -46.62 5.24
C PRO A 166 0.50 -47.58 5.03
N SER A 167 -0.73 -47.19 5.37
CA SER A 167 -1.92 -48.03 5.25
C SER A 167 -2.38 -48.18 3.81
N PHE A 168 -2.21 -47.12 3.01
CA PHE A 168 -2.70 -47.06 1.62
C PHE A 168 -1.57 -46.83 0.60
N GLY A 169 -0.36 -46.50 1.05
CA GLY A 169 0.77 -46.20 0.17
C GLY A 169 0.61 -44.90 -0.62
N LEU A 170 -0.16 -43.95 -0.08
CA LEU A 170 -0.47 -42.66 -0.71
C LEU A 170 0.16 -41.51 0.10
N PHE A 171 0.58 -40.47 -0.60
CA PHE A 171 1.14 -39.25 0.01
C PHE A 171 0.00 -38.29 0.39
N GLU A 172 -0.04 -37.86 1.64
CA GLU A 172 -1.10 -37.00 2.17
C GLU A 172 -0.71 -35.52 2.14
N THR A 173 -1.37 -34.75 1.28
CA THR A 173 -1.22 -33.30 1.22
C THR A 173 -2.56 -32.59 1.43
N GLY A 174 -2.56 -31.27 1.44
CA GLY A 174 -3.75 -30.47 1.60
C GLY A 174 -3.47 -28.99 1.41
N LEU A 175 -4.53 -28.22 1.17
CA LEU A 175 -4.42 -26.77 1.09
C LEU A 175 -4.28 -26.19 2.50
N ASP A 176 -3.32 -25.29 2.71
CA ASP A 176 -3.07 -24.70 4.03
C ASP A 176 -4.31 -23.97 4.58
N ALA A 177 -5.12 -23.35 3.71
CA ALA A 177 -6.38 -22.73 4.10
C ALA A 177 -7.35 -23.72 4.80
N PHE A 178 -7.43 -24.97 4.33
CA PHE A 178 -8.26 -26.00 4.97
C PHE A 178 -7.67 -26.44 6.31
N HIS A 179 -6.35 -26.52 6.44
CA HIS A 179 -5.70 -26.82 7.71
C HIS A 179 -5.95 -25.72 8.76
N GLN A 180 -5.90 -24.45 8.36
CA GLN A 180 -6.26 -23.33 9.23
C GLN A 180 -7.72 -23.41 9.68
N LEU A 181 -8.65 -23.68 8.75
CA LEU A 181 -10.08 -23.86 9.06
C LEU A 181 -10.34 -25.05 9.98
N HIS A 182 -9.66 -26.19 9.76
CA HIS A 182 -9.73 -27.36 10.64
C HIS A 182 -9.28 -27.02 12.06
N CYS A 183 -8.15 -26.33 12.21
CA CYS A 183 -7.66 -25.89 13.52
C CYS A 183 -8.66 -24.94 14.20
N ILE A 184 -9.24 -23.98 13.47
CA ILE A 184 -10.29 -23.10 14.00
C ILE A 184 -11.50 -23.90 14.48
N ASN A 185 -11.96 -24.89 13.70
CA ASN A 185 -13.05 -25.77 14.11
C ASN A 185 -12.70 -26.56 15.39
N ARG A 186 -11.47 -27.05 15.52
CA ARG A 186 -11.02 -27.72 16.75
C ARG A 186 -11.02 -26.79 17.96
N ILE A 187 -10.66 -25.52 17.78
CA ILE A 187 -10.76 -24.52 18.85
C ILE A 187 -12.22 -24.28 19.22
N ARG A 188 -13.11 -24.09 18.23
CA ARG A 188 -14.56 -23.94 18.46
C ARG A 188 -15.10 -25.09 19.30
N MET A 189 -14.84 -26.33 18.90
CA MET A 189 -15.30 -27.51 19.64
C MET A 189 -14.70 -27.60 21.06
N ALA A 190 -13.47 -27.12 21.26
CA ALA A 190 -12.82 -27.12 22.57
C ALA A 190 -13.37 -26.06 23.53
N LEU A 191 -14.04 -25.01 23.03
CA LEU A 191 -14.71 -24.01 23.87
C LEU A 191 -16.00 -24.56 24.49
N ASP A 192 -16.67 -25.48 23.80
CA ASP A 192 -17.90 -26.14 24.24
C ASP A 192 -17.65 -27.60 24.65
N GLU A 193 -16.67 -27.83 25.54
CA GLU A 193 -16.25 -29.17 25.99
C GLU A 193 -17.41 -29.98 26.60
N GLU A 194 -18.38 -29.32 27.25
CA GLU A 194 -19.56 -30.00 27.79
C GLU A 194 -20.40 -30.68 26.70
N TYR A 195 -20.46 -30.08 25.50
CA TYR A 195 -21.21 -30.62 24.38
C TYR A 195 -20.40 -31.63 23.55
N TYR A 196 -19.16 -31.27 23.18
CA TYR A 196 -18.33 -32.08 22.29
C TYR A 196 -17.50 -33.15 23.02
N GLY A 197 -17.41 -33.05 24.34
CA GLY A 197 -16.50 -33.84 25.14
C GLY A 197 -15.03 -33.54 24.85
N ILE A 198 -14.16 -34.28 25.53
CA ILE A 198 -12.74 -34.28 25.23
C ILE A 198 -12.53 -35.00 23.90
N GLN A 199 -12.28 -34.23 22.83
CA GLN A 199 -11.87 -34.76 21.53
C GLN A 199 -10.70 -35.74 21.69
N ASP A 200 -10.76 -36.88 21.00
CA ASP A 200 -9.79 -37.99 21.04
C ASP A 200 -8.48 -37.64 20.30
N LEU A 201 -7.90 -36.53 20.72
CA LEU A 201 -6.58 -36.09 20.35
C LEU A 201 -5.64 -36.49 21.47
N SER A 202 -4.48 -37.05 21.09
CA SER A 202 -3.37 -37.23 22.02
C SER A 202 -3.11 -35.92 22.77
N PRO A 203 -2.56 -35.95 24.01
CA PRO A 203 -2.24 -34.73 24.74
C PRO A 203 -1.36 -33.74 23.94
N HIS A 204 -0.52 -34.27 23.03
CA HIS A 204 0.22 -33.47 22.08
C HIS A 204 -0.69 -32.85 21.00
N GLY A 205 -1.54 -33.66 20.35
CA GLY A 205 -2.50 -33.19 19.35
C GLY A 205 -3.41 -32.08 19.89
N ARG A 206 -3.92 -32.21 21.12
CA ARG A 206 -4.74 -31.16 21.75
C ARG A 206 -3.96 -29.86 21.97
N ARG A 207 -2.70 -29.95 22.40
CA ARG A 207 -1.81 -28.78 22.55
C ARG A 207 -1.46 -28.15 21.21
N VAL A 208 -1.33 -28.91 20.14
CA VAL A 208 -1.09 -28.36 18.80
C VAL A 208 -2.32 -27.60 18.32
N HIS A 209 -3.54 -28.13 18.52
CA HIS A 209 -4.75 -27.45 18.04
C HIS A 209 -5.19 -26.26 18.91
N VAL A 210 -5.14 -26.38 20.24
CA VAL A 210 -5.56 -25.31 21.18
C VAL A 210 -4.40 -24.36 21.52
N GLY A 211 -3.19 -24.89 21.56
CA GLY A 211 -1.97 -24.17 21.94
C GLY A 211 -1.17 -23.61 20.77
N MET A 212 -1.68 -23.69 19.53
CA MET A 212 -1.16 -22.90 18.40
C MET A 212 -1.41 -21.41 18.70
N ARG A 213 -0.53 -20.84 19.55
CA ARG A 213 -0.26 -19.41 19.57
C ARG A 213 0.14 -18.98 18.15
N PRO A 214 -0.13 -17.73 17.75
CA PRO A 214 -0.30 -17.28 16.36
C PRO A 214 0.99 -17.23 15.53
N GLN A 215 1.77 -18.30 15.48
CA GLN A 215 3.04 -18.33 14.73
C GLN A 215 2.79 -18.30 13.21
N TYR A 216 1.68 -18.87 12.74
CA TYR A 216 1.28 -18.85 11.33
C TYR A 216 0.58 -17.55 10.93
N LEU A 217 -0.30 -17.00 11.78
CA LEU A 217 -0.97 -15.71 11.56
C LEU A 217 0.02 -14.53 11.54
N PHE A 218 1.10 -14.58 12.33
CA PHE A 218 2.14 -13.53 12.29
C PHE A 218 3.04 -13.58 11.06
N ARG A 219 3.17 -14.73 10.38
CA ARG A 219 4.03 -14.84 9.20
C ARG A 219 3.37 -14.31 7.92
N ALA A 220 2.04 -14.43 7.81
CA ALA A 220 1.28 -13.92 6.66
C ALA A 220 1.17 -12.38 6.58
N PHE A 221 1.55 -11.64 7.63
CA PHE A 221 1.48 -10.17 7.68
C PHE A 221 2.85 -9.46 7.64
N PHE A 222 3.97 -10.21 7.60
CA PHE A 222 5.32 -9.65 7.67
C PHE A 222 6.28 -10.10 6.55
N GLU A 223 5.77 -10.60 5.44
CA GLU A 223 6.55 -10.75 4.19
C GLU A 223 6.03 -9.79 3.10
#